data_AF-A0A928WXC6-F1
#
_entry.id   AF-A0A928WXC6-F1
#
_cell.length_a   1.000
_cell.length_b   1.000
_cell.length_c   1.000
_cell.angle_alpha   90.00
_cell.angle_beta   90.00
_cell.angle_gamma   90.00
#
_symmetry.space_group_name_H-M   'P 1'
#
loop_
_entity.id
_entity.type
_entity.pdbx_description
1 polymer ?
#
loop_
_entity_poly.entity_id
_entity_poly.type
_entity_poly.pdbx_seq_one_letter_code
_entity_poly.pdbx_strand_id
1 'polypeptide(L)' 'MKCDKGVCVYTTDPNWDPVTEERDWSAVVSPERCYRIARRTGRQVVEVIDTTKGDLRYICIFEPAVQ' A
#
# COMPACT_ATOMS: atom_id res chain seq x y z
N MET A 1 -9.75 7.28 10.07
CA MET A 1 -9.80 6.41 8.88
C MET A 1 -10.34 5.06 9.32
N LYS A 2 -11.47 4.61 8.75
CA LYS A 2 -12.07 3.30 8.98
C LYS A 2 -12.49 2.77 7.63
N CYS A 3 -12.22 1.49 7.38
CA CYS A 3 -12.75 0.87 6.18
C CYS A 3 -14.02 0.12 6.42
N ASP A 4 -14.92 0.25 5.46
CA ASP A 4 -15.94 -0.76 5.17
C ASP A 4 -16.40 -0.62 3.69
N LYS A 5 -16.79 -1.73 3.06
CA LYS A 5 -16.84 -1.99 1.60
C LYS A 5 -15.48 -2.23 0.89
N GLY A 6 -14.51 -2.67 1.69
CA GLY A 6 -13.45 -3.64 1.33
C GLY A 6 -12.21 -3.07 0.61
N VAL A 7 -11.09 -2.73 1.25
CA VAL A 7 -10.55 -3.01 2.60
C VAL A 7 -9.54 -1.90 2.92
N CYS A 8 -9.39 -1.50 4.20
CA CYS A 8 -8.41 -0.49 4.65
C CYS A 8 -7.76 -1.07 5.89
N VAL A 9 -6.61 -1.69 5.66
CA VAL A 9 -5.58 -1.78 6.68
C VAL A 9 -4.70 -0.57 6.44
N TYR A 10 -4.68 0.36 7.40
CA TYR A 10 -3.87 1.55 7.34
C TYR A 10 -2.92 1.53 8.54
N THR A 11 -1.64 1.40 8.25
CA THR A 11 -0.59 1.27 9.25
C THR A 11 0.32 2.48 9.15
N THR A 12 0.66 3.10 10.27
CA THR A 12 1.73 4.10 10.29
C THR A 12 3.00 3.40 10.71
N ASP A 13 3.99 3.33 9.83
CA ASP A 13 5.28 2.72 10.13
C ASP A 13 6.43 3.57 9.56
N PRO A 14 7.05 4.43 10.37
CA PRO A 14 8.17 5.26 9.95
C PRO A 14 9.48 4.48 9.72
N ASN A 15 9.52 3.21 10.11
CA ASN A 15 10.69 2.34 9.98
C ASN A 15 10.52 1.28 8.88
N TRP A 16 9.45 1.37 8.09
CA TRP A 16 9.28 0.50 6.94
C TRP A 16 10.46 0.63 5.98
N ASP A 17 11.01 -0.52 5.56
CA ASP A 17 12.19 -0.61 4.71
C ASP A 17 11.86 -1.32 3.39
N PRO A 18 11.98 -0.63 2.23
CA PRO A 18 11.73 -1.23 0.92
C PRO A 18 12.68 -2.38 0.58
N VAL A 19 13.85 -2.47 1.22
CA VAL A 19 14.87 -3.48 0.93
C VAL A 19 14.52 -4.81 1.58
N THR A 20 13.90 -4.79 2.75
CA THR A 20 13.54 -6.01 3.50
C THR A 20 12.09 -6.44 3.30
N GLU A 21 11.27 -5.60 2.66
CA GLU A 21 9.87 -5.95 2.36
C GLU A 21 9.79 -6.99 1.23
N GLU A 22 9.33 -8.19 1.58
CA GLU A 22 9.19 -9.32 0.65
C GLU A 22 7.86 -9.32 -0.10
N ARG A 23 6.85 -8.60 0.40
CA ARG A 23 5.52 -8.50 -0.24
C ARG A 23 5.60 -7.65 -1.50
N ASP A 24 4.65 -7.82 -2.42
CA ASP A 24 4.61 -6.97 -3.61
C ASP A 24 4.05 -5.58 -3.25
N TRP A 25 4.81 -4.53 -3.55
CA TRP A 25 4.52 -3.17 -3.09
C TRP A 25 4.73 -2.08 -4.14
N SER A 26 4.21 -0.89 -3.88
CA SER A 26 4.49 0.32 -4.66
C SER A 26 4.40 1.58 -3.80
N ALA A 27 5.27 2.56 -4.03
CA ALA A 27 5.25 3.84 -3.31
C ALA A 27 4.44 4.91 -4.08
N VAL A 28 3.65 5.70 -3.37
CA VAL A 28 2.76 6.72 -3.94
C VAL A 28 2.68 7.98 -3.06
N VAL A 29 2.27 9.09 -3.68
CA VAL A 29 2.10 10.39 -3.00
C VAL A 29 0.82 10.51 -2.17
N SER A 30 -0.17 9.64 -2.38
CA SER A 30 -1.44 9.66 -1.64
C SER A 30 -2.05 8.26 -1.55
N PRO A 31 -2.74 7.92 -0.45
CA PRO A 31 -3.27 6.58 -0.23
C PRO A 31 -4.33 6.17 -1.26
N GLU A 32 -5.07 7.12 -1.83
CA GLU A 32 -6.08 6.85 -2.88
C GLU A 32 -5.44 6.27 -4.15
N ARG A 33 -4.16 6.57 -4.41
CA ARG A 33 -3.45 6.03 -5.56
C ARG A 33 -3.20 4.53 -5.45
N CYS A 34 -3.06 3.99 -4.23
CA CYS A 34 -2.93 2.54 -4.04
C CYS A 34 -4.12 1.79 -4.63
N TYR A 35 -5.32 2.24 -4.29
CA TYR A 35 -6.56 1.66 -4.80
C TYR A 35 -6.74 1.87 -6.31
N ARG A 36 -6.29 3.02 -6.85
CA ARG A 36 -6.32 3.27 -8.29
C ARG A 36 -5.37 2.36 -9.06
N ILE A 37 -4.16 2.12 -8.54
CA ILE A 37 -3.18 1.19 -9.14
C ILE A 37 -3.77 -0.21 -9.12
N ALA A 38 -4.19 -0.71 -7.95
CA ALA A 38 -4.83 -2.01 -7.79
C ALA A 38 -5.93 -2.26 -8.83
N ARG A 39 -6.88 -1.32 -8.97
CA ARG A 39 -7.96 -1.42 -9.96
C ARG A 39 -7.46 -1.49 -11.40
N ARG A 40 -6.41 -0.73 -11.75
CA ARG A 40 -5.86 -0.69 -13.11
C ARG A 40 -5.05 -1.94 -13.45
N THR A 41 -4.41 -2.54 -12.47
CA THR A 41 -3.55 -3.71 -12.64
C THR A 41 -4.25 -5.03 -12.31
N GLY A 42 -5.54 -5.01 -11.94
CA GLY A 42 -6.26 -6.20 -11.49
C GLY A 42 -5.72 -6.80 -10.18
N ARG A 43 -5.04 -5.99 -9.36
CA ARG A 43 -4.46 -6.39 -8.07
C ARG A 43 -5.37 -5.97 -6.93
N GLN A 44 -5.20 -6.56 -5.76
CA GLN A 44 -5.92 -6.18 -4.54
C GLN A 44 -4.97 -5.50 -3.56
N VAL A 45 -5.39 -4.37 -2.98
CA VAL A 45 -4.64 -3.72 -1.87
C VAL A 45 -4.94 -4.46 -0.58
N VAL A 46 -3.89 -4.90 0.11
CA VAL A 46 -3.97 -5.57 1.41
C VAL A 46 -3.77 -4.56 2.53
N GLU A 47 -2.79 -3.68 2.35
CA GLU A 47 -2.37 -2.70 3.35
C GLU A 47 -1.86 -1.42 2.69
N VAL A 48 -2.09 -0.30 3.36
CA VAL A 48 -1.47 0.98 3.02
C VAL A 48 -0.64 1.44 4.22
N ILE A 49 0.65 1.64 4.01
CA ILE A 49 1.59 2.07 5.04
C ILE A 49 1.91 3.56 4.86
N ASP A 50 1.71 4.36 5.90
CA ASP A 50 2.19 5.74 5.98
C ASP A 50 3.58 5.76 6.65
N THR A 51 4.62 5.97 5.85
CA THR A 51 6.01 6.03 6.35
C THR A 51 6.35 7.34 7.05
N THR A 52 5.43 8.31 7.02
CA THR A 52 5.62 9.67 7.55
C THR A 52 6.76 10.48 6.94
N LYS A 53 7.43 9.95 5.89
CA LYS A 53 8.69 10.48 5.36
C LYS A 53 8.65 10.58 3.83
N GLY A 54 9.27 11.63 3.31
CA GLY A 54 9.46 11.85 1.88
C GLY A 54 8.19 12.17 1.10
N ASP A 55 8.35 12.43 -0.20
CA ASP A 55 7.25 12.79 -1.09
C ASP A 55 6.39 11.56 -1.50
N LEU A 56 7.00 10.37 -1.57
CA LEU A 56 6.35 9.09 -1.81
C LEU A 56 6.04 8.37 -0.49
N ARG A 57 5.37 9.10 0.39
CA ARG A 57 5.12 8.73 1.79
C ARG A 57 4.32 7.45 1.99
N TYR A 58 3.44 7.10 1.06
CA TYR A 58 2.50 6.00 1.23
C TYR A 58 2.94 4.78 0.43
N ILE A 59 2.96 3.62 1.08
CA ILE A 59 3.28 2.34 0.45
C ILE A 59 2.01 1.53 0.31
N CYS A 60 1.76 1.04 -0.88
CA CYS A 60 0.69 0.12 -1.21
C CYS A 60 1.25 -1.29 -1.12
N ILE A 61 0.73 -2.13 -0.23
CA ILE A 61 1.00 -3.57 -0.21
C ILE A 61 -0.16 -4.26 -0.92
N PHE A 62 0.17 -5.17 -1.83
CA PHE A 62 -0.82 -5.89 -2.61
C PHE A 62 -0.80 -7.38 -2.29
N GLU A 63 -1.91 -8.06 -2.61
CA GLU A 63 -1.95 -9.52 -2.57
C GLU A 63 -0.85 -10.09 -3.49
N PRO A 64 -0.16 -11.16 -3.07
CA PRO A 64 0.80 -11.82 -3.94
C PRO A 64 0.11 -12.29 -5.20
N ALA A 65 0.77 -12.11 -6.35
CA ALA A 65 0.31 -12.73 -7.59
C ALA A 65 0.35 -14.24 -7.40
N VAL A 66 -0.81 -14.89 -7.36
CA VAL A 66 -0.91 -16.35 -7.43
C VAL A 66 -0.38 -16.72 -8.83
N GLN A 67 0.81 -17.31 -8.87
CA GLN A 67 1.40 -17.88 -10.08
C GLN A 67 0.64 -19.13 -10.50
#